data_AF-A0A2M8SBU0-F1
#
_entry.id   AF-A0A2M8SBU0-F1
#
_cell.length_a   1.000
_cell.length_b   1.000
_cell.length_c   1.000
_cell.angle_alpha   90.00
_cell.angle_beta   90.00
_cell.angle_gamma   90.00
#
_symmetry.space_group_name_H-M   'P 1'
#
loop_
_entity.id
_entity.type
_entity.pdbx_description
1 polymer ?
#
loop_
_entity_poly.entity_id
_entity_poly.type
_entity_poly.pdbx_seq_one_letter_code
_entity_poly.pdbx_strand_id
1 'polypeptide(L)'
;MNNISQFVLKYRQASWRVQLQWLVLFVLGLVAVALVAGLYLSVSARAALAGREIQSTEAAIRSGERVNADLESRLAALTSAQVMKDRAIAIGFQPVDPAEITYVPVSGYAPPPAVNMASQETQSSAPVIPPEYTQSLFDWFIERMQAAPSAAGGQP
;
A
#
# COMPACT_ATOMS: atom_id res chain seq x y z
N MET A 1 -44.45 77.23 -50.45
CA MET A 1 -44.71 76.79 -49.06
C MET A 1 -44.33 75.33 -48.92
N ASN A 2 -43.49 75.05 -47.91
CA ASN A 2 -43.33 73.86 -47.05
C ASN A 2 -43.79 72.50 -47.63
N ASN A 3 -42.98 71.42 -47.57
CA ASN A 3 -42.77 70.67 -46.34
C ASN A 3 -41.38 70.00 -46.29
N ILE A 4 -40.66 70.29 -45.22
CA ILE A 4 -39.31 69.83 -44.90
C ILE A 4 -39.41 68.65 -43.93
N SER A 5 -38.43 67.73 -44.03
CA SER A 5 -37.92 66.82 -42.98
C SER A 5 -38.86 65.77 -42.37
N GLN A 6 -38.74 64.53 -42.87
CA GLN A 6 -38.86 63.33 -42.03
C GLN A 6 -37.72 62.34 -42.38
N PHE A 7 -36.48 62.82 -42.34
CA PHE A 7 -35.28 61.97 -42.32
C PHE A 7 -34.49 62.28 -41.05
N VAL A 8 -34.95 61.77 -39.90
CA VAL A 8 -34.23 61.92 -38.63
C VAL A 8 -34.31 60.62 -37.83
N LEU A 9 -33.22 59.87 -37.92
CA LEU A 9 -32.56 59.13 -36.84
C LEU A 9 -33.39 58.06 -36.09
N LYS A 10 -33.39 56.84 -36.63
CA LYS A 10 -33.24 55.64 -35.79
C LYS A 10 -31.86 55.01 -36.00
N TYR A 11 -30.82 55.83 -35.89
CA TYR A 11 -29.49 55.29 -35.64
C TYR A 11 -29.32 55.03 -34.14
N ARG A 12 -28.87 53.82 -33.83
CA ARG A 12 -28.28 53.41 -32.54
C ARG A 12 -29.22 53.30 -31.34
N GLN A 13 -30.09 52.28 -31.37
CA GLN A 13 -30.24 51.48 -30.14
C GLN A 13 -28.89 50.81 -29.86
N ALA A 14 -28.17 51.36 -28.87
CA ALA A 14 -26.90 50.96 -28.27
C ALA A 14 -26.31 49.58 -28.69
N SER A 15 -25.79 49.48 -29.92
CA SER A 15 -24.99 48.33 -30.38
C SER A 15 -23.73 48.11 -29.54
N TRP A 16 -23.30 49.14 -28.80
CA TRP A 16 -22.20 49.10 -27.84
C TRP A 16 -22.37 48.02 -26.76
N ARG A 17 -23.60 47.75 -26.28
CA ARG A 17 -23.83 46.76 -25.21
C ARG A 17 -23.60 45.34 -25.69
N VAL A 18 -24.01 45.02 -26.92
CA VAL A 18 -23.81 43.69 -27.54
C VAL A 18 -22.33 43.46 -27.86
N GLN A 19 -21.62 44.49 -28.31
CA GLN A 19 -20.17 44.42 -28.52
C GLN A 19 -19.41 44.17 -27.21
N LEU A 20 -19.79 44.85 -26.12
CA LEU A 20 -19.21 44.56 -24.80
C LEU A 20 -19.57 43.17 -24.26
N GLN A 21 -20.80 42.68 -24.48
CA GLN A 21 -21.20 41.35 -24.02
C GLN A 21 -20.36 40.25 -24.66
N TRP A 22 -20.06 40.36 -25.95
CA TRP A 22 -19.16 39.41 -26.63
C TRP A 22 -17.74 39.47 -26.11
N LEU A 23 -17.21 40.68 -25.86
CA LEU A 23 -15.90 40.85 -25.24
C LEU A 23 -15.86 40.20 -23.85
N VAL A 24 -16.87 40.43 -23.02
CA VAL A 24 -16.98 39.84 -21.68
C VAL A 24 -17.10 38.32 -21.74
N LEU A 25 -17.92 37.78 -22.65
CA LEU A 25 -18.05 36.33 -22.85
C LEU A 25 -16.74 35.70 -23.32
N PHE A 26 -16.02 36.36 -24.21
CA PHE A 26 -14.72 35.91 -24.66
C PHE A 26 -13.71 35.87 -23.51
N VAL A 27 -13.63 36.95 -22.73
CA VAL A 27 -12.76 37.01 -21.54
C VAL A 27 -13.17 35.95 -20.50
N LEU A 28 -14.46 35.76 -20.27
CA LEU A 28 -14.98 34.75 -19.34
C LEU A 28 -14.59 33.34 -19.79
N GLY A 29 -14.70 33.04 -21.08
CA GLY A 29 -14.23 31.78 -21.67
C GLY A 29 -12.73 31.58 -21.47
N LEU A 30 -11.93 32.63 -21.70
CA LEU A 30 -10.48 32.58 -21.52
C LEU A 30 -10.11 32.35 -20.04
N VAL A 31 -10.81 32.99 -19.11
CA VAL A 31 -10.63 32.76 -17.67
C VAL A 31 -11.03 31.33 -17.29
N ALA A 32 -12.13 30.81 -17.81
CA ALA A 32 -12.54 29.43 -17.57
C ALA A 32 -11.49 28.42 -18.06
N VAL A 33 -10.94 28.62 -19.26
CA VAL A 33 -9.84 27.80 -19.80
C VAL A 33 -8.60 27.92 -18.93
N ALA A 34 -8.23 29.13 -18.48
CA ALA A 34 -7.08 29.35 -17.60
C ALA A 34 -7.24 28.65 -16.24
N LEU A 35 -8.45 28.64 -15.67
CA LEU A 35 -8.73 27.93 -14.42
C LEU A 35 -8.59 26.41 -14.60
N VAL A 36 -9.12 25.84 -15.68
CA VAL A 36 -8.97 24.41 -15.99
C VAL A 36 -7.51 24.05 -16.20
N ALA A 37 -6.77 24.87 -16.96
CA ALA A 37 -5.34 24.68 -17.18
C ALA A 37 -4.53 24.75 -15.88
N GLY A 38 -4.82 25.74 -15.02
CA GLY A 38 -4.19 25.89 -13.71
C GLY A 38 -4.48 24.71 -12.77
N LEU A 39 -5.73 24.22 -12.76
CA LEU A 39 -6.11 23.03 -12.00
C LEU A 39 -5.36 21.79 -12.50
N TYR A 40 -5.33 21.59 -13.81
CA TYR A 40 -4.62 20.45 -14.42
C TYR A 40 -3.12 20.47 -14.07
N LEU A 41 -2.48 21.64 -14.18
CA LEU A 41 -1.09 21.81 -13.80
C LEU A 41 -0.85 21.55 -12.30
N SER A 42 -1.74 22.05 -11.43
CA SER A 42 -1.66 21.82 -9.98
C SER A 42 -1.77 20.33 -9.63
N VAL A 43 -2.69 19.59 -10.25
CA VAL A 43 -2.85 18.15 -10.02
C VAL A 43 -1.61 17.39 -10.51
N SER A 44 -1.12 17.72 -11.71
CA SER A 44 0.07 17.09 -12.29
C SER A 44 1.32 17.35 -11.45
N ALA A 45 1.50 18.58 -10.96
CA ALA A 45 2.61 18.95 -10.08
C ALA A 45 2.56 18.20 -8.74
N ARG A 46 1.38 18.10 -8.11
CA ARG A 46 1.21 17.34 -6.85
C ARG A 46 1.49 15.85 -7.04
N ALA A 47 1.02 15.28 -8.15
CA ALA A 47 1.29 13.88 -8.49
C ALA A 47 2.79 13.63 -8.70
N ALA A 48 3.50 14.54 -9.36
CA ALA A 48 4.95 14.45 -9.56
C ALA A 48 5.74 14.55 -8.23
N LEU A 49 5.32 15.43 -7.32
CA LEU A 49 5.94 15.58 -5.99
C LEU A 49 5.73 14.32 -5.13
N ALA A 50 4.49 13.82 -5.05
CA ALA A 50 4.17 12.59 -4.33
C ALA A 50 4.93 11.38 -4.90
N GLY A 51 5.02 11.28 -6.24
CA GLY A 51 5.78 10.23 -6.91
C GLY A 51 7.28 10.25 -6.57
N ARG A 52 7.88 11.44 -6.42
CA ARG A 52 9.29 11.58 -6.02
C ARG A 52 9.52 11.14 -4.56
N GLU A 53 8.62 11.49 -3.67
CA GLU A 53 8.70 11.07 -2.26
C GLU A 53 8.62 9.56 -2.13
N ILE A 54 7.66 8.93 -2.81
CA ILE A 54 7.55 7.46 -2.88
C ILE A 54 8.84 6.84 -3.41
N GLN A 55 9.39 7.34 -4.51
CA GLN A 55 10.66 6.84 -5.05
C GLN A 55 11.81 6.97 -4.06
N SER A 56 11.86 8.04 -3.28
CA SER A 56 12.90 8.25 -2.27
C SER A 56 12.80 7.28 -1.10
N THR A 57 11.58 7.05 -0.58
CA THR A 57 11.30 6.10 0.49
C THR A 57 11.60 4.67 0.04
N GLU A 58 11.16 4.33 -1.16
CA GLU A 58 11.41 3.02 -1.79
C GLU A 58 12.91 2.76 -2.01
N ALA A 59 13.68 3.79 -2.40
CA ALA A 59 15.13 3.68 -2.49
C ALA A 59 15.78 3.43 -1.11
N ALA A 60 15.28 4.06 -0.05
CA ALA A 60 15.75 3.86 1.31
C ALA A 60 15.45 2.43 1.80
N ILE A 61 14.24 1.91 1.55
CA ILE A 61 13.85 0.53 1.88
C ILE A 61 14.80 -0.47 1.21
N ARG A 62 14.98 -0.37 -0.10
CA ARG A 62 15.90 -1.26 -0.84
C ARG A 62 17.35 -1.17 -0.35
N SER A 63 17.79 0.01 0.09
CA SER A 63 19.11 0.15 0.69
C SER A 63 19.21 -0.63 2.01
N GLY A 64 18.18 -0.55 2.86
CA GLY A 64 18.12 -1.31 4.11
C GLY A 64 18.10 -2.81 3.90
N GLU A 65 17.27 -3.30 2.97
CA GLU A 65 17.17 -4.73 2.64
C GLU A 65 18.52 -5.29 2.16
N ARG A 66 19.23 -4.56 1.30
CA ARG A 66 20.58 -4.97 0.84
C ARG A 66 21.57 -5.07 1.99
N VAL A 67 21.56 -4.11 2.91
CA VAL A 67 22.44 -4.15 4.09
C VAL A 67 22.09 -5.33 4.98
N ASN A 68 20.80 -5.60 5.22
CA ASN A 68 20.40 -6.74 6.02
C ASN A 68 20.82 -8.07 5.38
N ALA A 69 20.61 -8.22 4.07
CA ALA A 69 21.03 -9.43 3.35
C ALA A 69 22.56 -9.65 3.38
N ASP A 70 23.37 -8.58 3.32
CA ASP A 70 24.82 -8.66 3.49
C ASP A 70 25.19 -9.10 4.92
N LEU A 71 24.53 -8.54 5.93
CA LEU A 71 24.76 -8.91 7.33
C LEU A 71 24.37 -10.36 7.61
N GLU A 72 23.22 -10.81 7.11
CA GLU A 72 22.78 -12.21 7.22
C GLU A 72 23.78 -13.16 6.55
N SER A 73 24.27 -12.80 5.35
CA SER A 73 25.28 -13.58 4.64
C SER A 73 26.59 -13.68 5.43
N ARG A 74 27.04 -12.57 6.03
CA ARG A 74 28.24 -12.54 6.89
C ARG A 74 28.05 -13.37 8.15
N LEU A 75 26.88 -13.25 8.78
CA LEU A 75 26.55 -14.00 9.98
C LEU A 75 26.58 -15.50 9.67
N ALA A 76 25.90 -15.94 8.61
CA ALA A 76 25.91 -17.32 8.16
C ALA A 76 27.32 -17.84 7.88
N ALA A 77 28.19 -17.03 7.27
CA ALA A 77 29.59 -17.39 7.04
C ALA A 77 30.33 -17.59 8.38
N LEU A 78 30.20 -16.66 9.33
CA LEU A 78 30.87 -16.71 10.63
C LEU A 78 30.35 -17.84 11.54
N THR A 79 29.06 -18.15 11.46
CA THR A 79 28.41 -19.22 12.23
C THR A 79 28.39 -20.54 11.47
N SER A 80 29.02 -20.62 10.31
CA SER A 80 29.08 -21.87 9.54
C SER A 80 29.83 -22.93 10.35
N ALA A 81 29.38 -24.18 10.25
CA ALA A 81 30.01 -25.30 10.95
C ALA A 81 31.50 -25.41 10.63
N GLN A 82 31.91 -25.08 9.40
CA GLN A 82 33.30 -25.06 8.98
C GLN A 82 34.11 -24.01 9.74
N VAL A 83 33.66 -22.75 9.78
CA VAL A 83 34.37 -21.68 10.51
C VAL A 83 34.41 -21.97 12.02
N MET A 84 33.32 -22.53 12.57
CA MET A 84 33.30 -22.95 13.98
C MET A 84 34.28 -24.08 14.26
N LYS A 85 34.37 -25.09 13.38
CA LYS A 85 35.34 -26.19 13.47
C LYS A 85 36.77 -25.67 13.39
N ASP A 86 37.07 -24.81 12.43
CA ASP A 86 38.40 -24.24 12.25
C ASP A 86 38.81 -23.42 13.49
N ARG A 87 37.88 -22.66 14.07
CA ARG A 87 38.10 -21.95 15.33
C ARG A 87 38.32 -22.90 16.50
N ALA A 88 37.55 -23.98 16.60
CA ALA A 88 37.69 -24.98 17.67
C ALA A 88 39.08 -25.65 17.60
N ILE A 89 39.53 -26.01 16.40
CA ILE A 89 40.88 -26.57 16.18
C ILE A 89 41.95 -25.54 16.55
N ALA A 90 41.78 -24.28 16.16
CA ALA A 90 42.75 -23.21 16.47
C ALA A 90 42.91 -22.94 17.98
N ILE A 91 41.89 -23.20 18.80
CA ILE A 91 41.95 -23.07 20.27
C ILE A 91 42.26 -24.40 20.98
N GLY A 92 42.66 -25.43 20.24
CA GLY A 92 43.17 -26.69 20.78
C GLY A 92 42.14 -27.80 20.97
N PHE A 93 40.89 -27.63 20.53
CA PHE A 93 39.95 -28.75 20.47
C PHE A 93 40.30 -29.70 19.33
N GLN A 94 39.99 -30.98 19.53
CA GLN A 94 40.14 -32.02 18.52
C GLN A 94 38.80 -32.73 18.30
N PRO A 95 38.56 -33.28 17.09
CA PRO A 95 37.42 -34.15 16.86
C PRO A 95 37.47 -35.34 17.82
N VAL A 96 36.35 -35.64 18.49
CA VAL A 96 36.28 -36.76 19.43
C VAL A 96 36.26 -38.09 18.69
N ASP A 97 37.05 -39.06 19.17
CA ASP A 97 36.94 -40.46 18.72
C ASP A 97 35.78 -41.13 19.49
N PRO A 98 34.87 -41.87 18.83
CA PRO A 98 33.85 -42.67 19.49
C PRO A 98 34.36 -43.58 20.61
N ALA A 99 35.62 -44.05 20.53
CA ALA A 99 36.23 -44.89 21.55
C ALA A 99 36.61 -44.14 22.84
N GLU A 100 36.69 -42.80 22.80
CA GLU A 100 37.06 -41.94 23.94
C GLU A 100 35.84 -41.40 24.71
N ILE A 101 34.62 -41.73 24.28
CA ILE A 101 33.39 -41.23 24.89
C ILE A 101 33.10 -41.97 26.21
N THR A 102 33.17 -41.22 27.31
CA THR A 102 32.79 -41.73 28.64
C THR A 102 31.37 -41.27 28.98
N TYR A 103 30.46 -42.22 29.19
CA TYR A 103 29.09 -41.93 29.60
C TYR A 103 28.99 -41.82 31.13
N VAL A 104 28.51 -40.68 31.62
CA VAL A 104 28.27 -40.46 33.05
C VAL A 104 26.76 -40.58 33.32
N PRO A 105 26.30 -41.61 34.06
CA PRO A 105 24.89 -41.71 34.44
C PRO A 105 24.55 -40.64 35.47
N VAL A 106 23.59 -39.78 35.15
CA VAL A 106 23.08 -38.75 36.06
C VAL A 106 21.76 -39.23 36.64
N SER A 107 21.69 -39.40 37.96
CA SER A 107 20.47 -39.78 38.67
C SER A 107 19.37 -38.75 38.44
N GLY A 108 18.22 -39.18 37.94
CA GLY A 108 17.07 -38.31 37.62
C GLY A 108 17.05 -37.75 36.20
N TYR A 109 17.98 -38.16 35.32
CA TYR A 109 17.92 -37.79 33.90
C TYR A 109 16.73 -38.44 33.20
N ALA A 110 15.74 -37.63 32.85
CA ALA A 110 14.67 -38.01 31.94
C ALA A 110 15.09 -37.61 30.51
N PRO A 111 15.45 -38.56 29.63
CA PRO A 111 15.81 -38.22 28.26
C PRO A 111 14.62 -37.52 27.58
N PRO A 112 14.86 -36.44 26.82
CA PRO A 112 13.81 -35.85 26.00
C PRO A 112 13.26 -36.92 25.04
N PRO A 113 11.95 -36.93 24.77
CA PRO A 113 11.36 -37.89 23.86
C PRO A 113 12.11 -37.87 22.54
N ALA A 114 12.42 -39.05 22.00
CA ALA A 114 13.14 -39.18 20.75
C ALA A 114 12.44 -38.33 19.68
N VAL A 115 13.17 -37.41 19.07
CA VAL A 115 12.67 -36.59 17.97
C VAL A 115 12.39 -37.53 16.81
N ASN A 116 11.11 -37.83 16.59
CA ASN A 116 10.69 -38.67 15.48
C ASN A 116 10.89 -37.87 14.18
N MET A 117 11.97 -38.15 13.46
CA MET A 117 12.28 -37.51 12.17
C MET A 117 11.43 -38.07 11.02
N ALA A 118 10.59 -39.08 11.27
CA ALA A 118 9.49 -39.37 10.37
C ALA A 118 8.54 -38.17 10.44
N SER A 119 8.50 -37.38 9.39
CA SER A 119 7.56 -36.27 9.20
C SER A 119 6.15 -36.79 9.48
N GLN A 120 5.65 -36.59 10.70
CA GLN A 120 4.22 -36.40 10.87
C GLN A 120 3.95 -35.16 10.04
N GLU A 121 3.23 -35.33 8.94
CA GLU A 121 2.51 -34.22 8.35
C GLU A 121 1.74 -33.61 9.52
N THR A 122 2.29 -32.55 10.11
CA THR A 122 1.50 -31.59 10.81
C THR A 122 0.50 -31.18 9.75
N GLN A 123 -0.69 -31.78 9.79
CA GLN A 123 -1.89 -31.16 9.32
C GLN A 123 -1.86 -29.82 10.03
N SER A 124 -1.27 -28.84 9.35
CA SER A 124 -1.27 -27.46 9.77
C SER A 124 -2.76 -27.21 9.91
N SER A 125 -3.24 -27.22 11.16
CA SER A 125 -4.59 -26.82 11.44
C SER A 125 -4.60 -25.41 10.90
N ALA A 126 -5.23 -25.24 9.73
CA ALA A 126 -5.37 -23.93 9.13
C ALA A 126 -5.85 -23.05 10.28
N PRO A 127 -5.26 -21.85 10.49
CA PRO A 127 -5.73 -20.94 11.50
C PRO A 127 -7.25 -20.96 11.42
N VAL A 128 -7.94 -21.25 12.54
CA VAL A 128 -9.41 -21.23 12.57
C VAL A 128 -9.76 -19.76 12.42
N ILE A 129 -9.75 -19.28 11.17
CA ILE A 129 -10.07 -17.93 10.81
C ILE A 129 -11.56 -17.82 11.07
N PRO A 130 -12.00 -16.94 11.98
CA PRO A 130 -13.42 -16.70 12.19
C PRO A 130 -14.09 -16.38 10.84
N PRO A 131 -15.29 -16.92 10.56
CA PRO A 131 -15.90 -16.84 9.23
C PRO A 131 -16.10 -15.40 8.75
N GLU A 132 -16.22 -14.45 9.68
CA GLU A 132 -16.24 -12.99 9.48
C GLU A 132 -15.03 -12.44 8.68
N TYR A 133 -13.86 -13.08 8.71
CA TYR A 133 -12.69 -12.67 7.93
C TYR A 133 -12.55 -13.42 6.59
N THR A 134 -13.33 -14.48 6.37
CA THR A 134 -13.39 -15.23 5.10
C THR A 134 -14.64 -14.92 4.28
N GLN A 135 -15.63 -14.25 4.88
CA GLN A 135 -16.86 -13.84 4.21
C GLN A 135 -16.56 -12.67 3.26
N SER A 136 -17.15 -12.72 2.06
CA SER A 136 -17.14 -11.57 1.14
C SER A 136 -17.88 -10.39 1.78
N LEU A 137 -17.32 -9.18 1.66
CA LEU A 137 -17.99 -7.95 2.09
C LEU A 137 -19.37 -7.78 1.45
N PHE A 138 -19.57 -8.32 0.25
CA PHE A 138 -20.87 -8.35 -0.42
C PHE A 138 -21.88 -9.27 0.26
N ASP A 139 -21.46 -10.46 0.70
CA ASP A 139 -22.34 -11.41 1.39
C ASP A 139 -22.77 -10.88 2.75
N TRP A 140 -21.82 -10.32 3.51
CA TRP A 140 -22.11 -9.63 4.78
C TRP A 140 -23.12 -8.48 4.58
N PHE A 141 -22.96 -7.69 3.51
CA PHE A 141 -23.84 -6.55 3.22
C PHE A 141 -25.26 -6.99 2.88
N ILE A 142 -25.43 -8.05 2.08
CA ILE A 142 -26.74 -8.61 1.73
C ILE A 142 -27.42 -9.16 2.98
N GLU A 143 -26.70 -9.89 3.82
CA GLU A 143 -27.21 -10.44 5.09
C GLU A 143 -27.66 -9.31 6.03
N ARG A 144 -26.90 -8.22 6.11
CA ARG A 144 -27.27 -7.05 6.93
C ARG A 144 -28.51 -6.32 6.42
N MET A 145 -28.71 -6.24 5.11
CA MET A 145 -29.93 -5.66 4.52
C MET A 145 -31.16 -6.53 4.76
N GLN A 146 -31.01 -7.86 4.74
CA GLN A 146 -32.10 -8.79 5.00
C GLN A 146 -32.42 -8.94 6.50
N ALA A 147 -31.41 -8.77 7.36
CA ALA A 147 -31.55 -8.78 8.82
C ALA A 147 -32.12 -7.46 9.38
N ALA A 148 -32.31 -6.42 8.56
CA ALA A 148 -33.07 -5.25 8.95
C ALA A 148 -34.54 -5.67 9.11
N PRO A 149 -35.11 -5.64 10.34
CA PRO A 149 -36.46 -6.09 10.55
C PRO A 149 -37.42 -5.19 9.78
N SER A 150 -38.37 -5.81 9.08
CA SER A 150 -39.58 -5.19 8.56
C SER A 150 -40.40 -4.60 9.72
N ALA A 151 -39.92 -3.51 10.30
CA ALA A 151 -40.61 -2.71 11.30
C ALA A 151 -41.37 -1.57 10.58
N ALA A 152 -42.31 -1.94 9.72
CA ALA A 152 -43.38 -1.06 9.23
C ALA A 152 -44.36 -1.87 8.37
N GLY A 153 -45.49 -2.29 8.94
CA GLY A 153 -46.56 -2.85 8.11
C GLY A 153 -47.64 -3.64 8.84
N GLY A 154 -48.49 -2.95 9.60
CA GLY A 154 -49.94 -3.16 9.67
C GLY A 154 -50.50 -4.52 10.14
N GLN A 155 -51.23 -4.48 11.27
CA GLN A 155 -52.46 -5.27 11.42
C GLN A 155 -53.56 -4.35 12.02
N PRO A 156 -54.81 -4.44 11.52
CA PRO A 156 -55.98 -3.83 12.15
C PRO A 156 -56.36 -4.51 13.47
#